data_AF-A0A7C4WWA0-F1
#
_entry.id   AF-A0A7C4WWA0-F1
#
_cell.length_a   1.000
_cell.length_b   1.000
_cell.length_c   1.000
_cell.angle_alpha   90.00
_cell.angle_beta   90.00
_cell.angle_gamma   90.00
#
_symmetry.space_group_name_H-M   'P 1'
#
loop_
_entity.id
_entity.type
_entity.pdbx_description
1 polymer ?
#
loop_
_entity_poly.entity_id
_entity_poly.type
_entity_poly.pdbx_seq_one_letter_code
_entity_poly.pdbx_strand_id
1 'polypeptide(L)'
;MSKIMKTTPLTALFEHMFGEYKAKKTMFEIPGFCIDTMRILVQESPGFTVQGTPISIPAGLAAGPHTQIAPNLIAGWLCGAR
;
A
#
# COMPACT_ATOMS: atom_id res chain seq x y z
N MET A 1 -17.93 6.18 25.34
CA MET A 1 -17.75 7.37 24.48
C MET A 1 -17.21 6.90 23.14
N SER A 2 -17.88 7.19 22.03
CA SER A 2 -17.33 6.83 20.71
C SER A 2 -16.12 7.72 20.42
N LYS A 3 -15.02 7.11 19.99
CA LYS A 3 -13.80 7.83 19.60
C LYS A 3 -14.11 8.63 18.33
N ILE A 4 -13.92 9.95 18.38
CA ILE A 4 -14.05 10.79 17.18
C ILE A 4 -12.95 10.38 16.20
N MET A 5 -13.33 9.91 15.02
CA MET A 5 -12.40 9.64 13.94
C MET A 5 -11.98 10.98 13.31
N LYS A 6 -10.69 11.30 13.38
CA LYS A 6 -10.12 12.46 12.68
C LYS A 6 -9.53 11.99 11.37
N THR A 7 -9.85 12.70 10.29
CA THR A 7 -9.28 12.45 8.98
C THR A 7 -7.84 12.98 8.90
N THR A 8 -6.97 12.24 8.23
CA THR A 8 -5.62 12.72 7.90
C THR A 8 -5.66 13.39 6.53
N PRO A 9 -5.15 14.64 6.39
CA PRO A 9 -5.00 15.26 5.08
C PRO A 9 -4.11 14.42 4.16
N LEU A 10 -4.46 14.34 2.87
CA LEU A 10 -3.68 13.58 1.89
C LEU A 10 -2.23 14.09 1.78
N THR A 11 -2.04 15.41 1.87
CA THR A 11 -0.71 16.03 1.84
C THR A 11 0.17 15.55 2.98
N ALA A 12 -0.37 15.51 4.20
CA ALA A 12 0.35 15.01 5.38
C ALA A 12 0.75 13.53 5.23
N LEU A 13 -0.09 12.73 4.57
CA LEU A 13 0.21 11.32 4.27
C LEU A 13 1.40 11.19 3.31
N PHE A 14 1.42 11.99 2.24
CA PHE A 14 2.51 12.00 1.27
C PHE A 14 3.81 12.56 1.85
N GLU A 15 3.75 13.64 2.62
CA GLU A 15 4.90 14.22 3.31
C GLU A 15 5.56 13.19 4.24
N HIS A 16 4.76 12.44 5.01
CA HIS A 16 5.26 11.36 5.83
C HIS A 16 5.93 10.27 4.98
N MET A 17 5.20 9.71 4.00
CA MET A 17 5.68 8.58 3.18
C MET A 17 6.96 8.92 2.41
N PHE A 18 6.98 10.03 1.69
CA PHE A 18 8.15 10.44 0.89
C PHE A 18 9.28 11.01 1.76
N GLY A 19 8.95 11.67 2.88
CA GLY A 19 9.92 12.14 3.85
C GLY A 19 10.68 10.99 4.50
N GLU A 20 9.97 9.93 4.91
CA GLU A 20 10.56 8.70 5.43
C GLU A 20 11.46 8.03 4.38
N TYR A 21 10.99 7.93 3.13
CA TYR A 21 11.79 7.32 2.06
C TYR A 21 13.08 8.09 1.79
N LYS A 22 13.01 9.43 1.83
CA LYS A 22 14.20 10.28 1.69
C LYS A 22 15.19 10.07 2.83
N ALA A 23 14.71 9.91 4.06
CA ALA A 23 15.55 9.81 5.26
C ALA A 23 16.13 8.40 5.50
N LYS A 24 15.32 7.36 5.30
CA LYS A 24 15.61 5.98 5.72
C LYS A 24 15.54 4.94 4.60
N LYS A 25 15.08 5.33 3.41
CA LYS A 25 14.74 4.40 2.31
C LYS A 25 13.64 3.41 2.70
N THR A 26 12.66 3.86 3.48
CA THR A 26 11.47 3.10 3.85
C THR A 26 10.20 3.92 3.57
N MET A 27 9.06 3.26 3.35
CA MET A 27 7.74 3.91 3.33
C MET A 27 6.81 3.11 4.24
N PHE A 28 6.28 3.73 5.29
CA PHE A 28 5.54 3.02 6.35
C PHE A 28 6.34 1.85 6.93
N GLU A 29 7.65 2.06 7.12
CA GLU A 29 8.63 1.06 7.58
C GLU A 29 8.81 -0.15 6.63
N ILE A 30 8.23 -0.10 5.43
CA ILE A 30 8.50 -1.08 4.35
C ILE A 30 9.84 -0.71 3.69
N PRO A 31 10.85 -1.60 3.68
CA PRO A 31 12.13 -1.32 3.05
C PRO A 31 12.01 -1.05 1.55
N GLY A 32 12.76 -0.07 1.05
CA GLY A 32 12.75 0.33 -0.35
C GLY A 32 13.07 -0.82 -1.32
N PHE A 33 13.99 -1.71 -0.94
CA PHE A 33 14.32 -2.88 -1.76
C PHE A 33 13.12 -3.85 -1.89
N CYS A 34 12.27 -3.97 -0.88
CA CYS A 34 11.03 -4.76 -0.96
C CYS A 34 10.05 -4.11 -1.94
N ILE A 35 9.91 -2.78 -1.90
CA ILE A 35 9.06 -2.02 -2.81
C ILE A 35 9.54 -2.18 -4.26
N ASP A 36 10.85 -2.09 -4.50
CA ASP A 36 11.44 -2.27 -5.82
C ASP A 36 11.29 -3.71 -6.33
N THR A 37 11.51 -4.71 -5.46
CA THR A 37 11.27 -6.12 -5.78
C THR A 37 9.80 -6.36 -6.17
N MET A 38 8.87 -5.81 -5.39
CA MET A 38 7.45 -5.96 -5.65
C MET A 38 7.02 -5.26 -6.95
N ARG A 39 7.64 -4.13 -7.29
CA ARG A 39 7.40 -3.45 -8.57
C ARG A 39 7.75 -4.36 -9.75
N ILE A 40 8.88 -5.04 -9.69
CA ILE A 40 9.33 -5.99 -10.74
C ILE A 40 8.36 -7.18 -10.81
N LEU A 41 8.06 -7.81 -9.66
CA LEU A 41 7.15 -8.95 -9.60
C LEU A 41 5.75 -8.63 -10.16
N VAL A 42 5.21 -7.43 -9.90
CA VAL A 42 3.94 -7.00 -10.49
C VAL A 42 4.04 -6.85 -12.01
N GLN A 43 5.15 -6.33 -12.54
CA GLN A 43 5.35 -6.18 -13.99
C GLN A 43 5.51 -7.51 -14.72
N GLU A 44 6.14 -8.48 -14.07
CA GLU A 44 6.37 -9.83 -14.61
C GLU A 44 5.20 -10.78 -14.37
N SER A 45 4.25 -10.39 -13.51
CA SER A 45 3.12 -11.25 -13.18
C SER A 45 2.25 -11.50 -14.41
N PRO A 46 1.87 -12.76 -14.70
CA PRO A 46 0.88 -13.05 -15.73
C PRO A 46 -0.52 -12.52 -15.37
N GLY A 47 -0.73 -12.11 -14.12
CA GLY A 47 -2.01 -11.66 -13.60
C GLY A 47 -3.07 -12.75 -13.60
N PHE A 48 -4.28 -12.39 -13.17
CA PHE A 48 -5.47 -13.20 -13.34
C PHE A 48 -6.72 -12.32 -13.21
N THR A 49 -7.88 -12.86 -13.61
CA THR A 49 -9.13 -12.10 -13.59
C THR A 49 -9.99 -12.49 -12.39
N VAL A 50 -10.44 -11.49 -11.62
CA VAL A 50 -11.44 -11.62 -10.56
C VAL A 50 -12.68 -10.85 -10.96
N GLN A 51 -13.81 -11.53 -11.14
CA GLN A 51 -15.09 -10.91 -11.53
C GLN A 51 -14.98 -9.97 -12.75
N GLY A 52 -14.21 -10.38 -13.77
CA GLY A 52 -13.99 -9.57 -14.98
C GLY A 52 -12.94 -8.45 -14.82
N THR A 53 -12.37 -8.26 -13.64
CA THR A 53 -11.30 -7.29 -13.38
C THR A 53 -9.95 -7.98 -13.42
N PRO A 54 -9.01 -7.57 -14.30
CA PRO A 54 -7.65 -8.08 -14.27
C PRO A 54 -6.93 -7.54 -13.03
N ILE A 55 -6.24 -8.41 -12.31
CA ILE A 55 -5.37 -8.03 -11.20
C ILE A 55 -3.99 -8.63 -11.39
N SER A 56 -2.98 -7.93 -10.88
CA SER A 56 -1.58 -8.30 -11.06
C SER A 56 -1.20 -9.45 -10.13
N ILE A 57 -1.51 -9.34 -8.83
CA ILE A 57 -1.10 -10.36 -7.83
C ILE A 57 -2.33 -10.88 -7.06
N PRO A 58 -2.51 -12.22 -6.92
CA PRO A 58 -3.60 -12.84 -6.14
C PRO A 58 -3.43 -12.73 -4.61
N ALA A 59 -2.73 -11.72 -4.13
CA ALA A 59 -2.49 -11.49 -2.72
C ALA A 59 -2.84 -10.04 -2.37
N GLY A 60 -3.67 -9.87 -1.35
CA GLY A 60 -4.07 -8.58 -0.84
C GLY A 60 -4.06 -8.56 0.68
N LEU A 61 -4.25 -7.39 1.25
CA LEU A 61 -4.44 -7.25 2.69
C LEU A 61 -5.74 -7.94 3.12
N ALA A 62 -5.72 -8.59 4.29
CA ALA A 62 -6.93 -9.13 4.89
C ALA A 62 -7.97 -8.02 5.07
N ALA A 63 -9.18 -8.22 4.57
CA ALA A 63 -10.24 -7.22 4.66
C ALA A 63 -10.65 -7.00 6.12
N GLY A 64 -10.60 -5.75 6.58
CA GLY A 64 -11.02 -5.37 7.93
C GLY A 64 -10.96 -3.85 8.13
N PRO A 65 -11.49 -3.33 9.26
CA PRO A 65 -11.55 -1.89 9.51
C PRO A 65 -10.19 -1.20 9.44
N HIS A 66 -9.13 -1.91 9.82
CA HIS A 66 -7.76 -1.39 9.75
C HIS A 66 -7.23 -1.34 8.31
N THR A 67 -7.63 -2.24 7.42
CA THR A 67 -7.21 -2.18 6.01
C THR A 67 -7.85 -1.01 5.27
N GLN A 68 -8.97 -0.50 5.77
CA GLN A 68 -9.73 0.60 5.15
C GLN A 68 -9.16 1.99 5.42
N ILE A 69 -8.14 2.14 6.28
CA ILE A 69 -7.50 3.43 6.49
C ILE A 69 -6.47 3.70 5.38
N ALA A 70 -6.39 4.97 4.94
CA ALA A 70 -5.53 5.40 3.84
C ALA A 70 -4.08 4.87 3.86
N PRO A 71 -3.30 4.93 4.97
CA PRO A 71 -1.93 4.41 4.96
C PRO A 71 -1.85 2.90 4.68
N ASN A 72 -2.83 2.13 5.14
CA ASN A 72 -2.83 0.68 4.94
C ASN A 72 -3.21 0.32 3.48
N LEU A 73 -4.10 1.08 2.84
CA LEU A 73 -4.36 0.92 1.40
C LEU A 73 -3.09 1.17 0.58
N ILE A 74 -2.33 2.21 0.89
CA ILE A 74 -1.07 2.51 0.20
C ILE A 74 -0.03 1.42 0.48
N ALA A 75 0.13 1.00 1.73
CA ALA A 75 1.03 -0.10 2.08
C ALA A 75 0.68 -1.39 1.32
N GLY A 76 -0.61 -1.73 1.21
CA GLY A 76 -1.07 -2.86 0.41
C GLY A 76 -0.69 -2.74 -1.06
N TRP A 77 -0.88 -1.57 -1.65
CA TRP A 77 -0.49 -1.30 -3.04
C TRP A 77 1.02 -1.39 -3.27
N LEU A 78 1.83 -0.83 -2.35
CA LEU A 78 3.30 -0.93 -2.38
C LEU A 78 3.76 -2.40 -2.30
N CYS A 79 3.00 -3.22 -1.56
CA CYS A 79 3.21 -4.66 -1.44
C CYS A 79 2.48 -5.50 -2.51
N GLY A 80 1.96 -4.87 -3.58
CA GLY A 80 1.50 -5.58 -4.78
C GLY A 80 -0.01 -5.86 -4.86
N ALA A 81 -0.83 -5.38 -3.93
CA ALA A 81 -2.29 -5.56 -3.95
C ALA A 81 -2.97 -4.68 -5.02
N ARG A 82 -2.79 -5.04 -6.30
CA ARG A 82 -3.32 -4.35 -7.49
C ARG A 82 -3.37 -5.28 -8.70
#